data_AF-A0A1G3GCD7-F1
#
_entry.id   AF-A0A1G3GCD7-F1
#
_cell.length_a   1.000
_cell.length_b   1.000
_cell.length_c   1.000
_cell.angle_alpha   90.00
_cell.angle_beta   90.00
_cell.angle_gamma   90.00
#
_symmetry.space_group_name_H-M   'P 1'
#
loop_
_entity.id
_entity.type
_entity.pdbx_description
1 polymer ?
#
loop_
_entity_poly.entity_id
_entity_poly.type
_entity_poly.pdbx_seq_one_letter_code
_entity_poly.pdbx_strand_id
1 'polypeptide(L)'
;MNWISNYVRPKINSLFSRREVPENLWTKCPECGTMLFHRELADNLNVCTSCDHHMAISPRDRFNGLFDTGIFTEVKVPEPVVDPLHFRDQKKYPDRLKAAQKATGEREAMLVAEGEVGRTPIVAVAQDFSFMAGSMGMYVGNALIAAAERAVKLKRPLVLFSAAGGARMQEGILSLMQMPRTTVAVQMLREARLPYVVVLTHPTTGGVTASYAMLGDVQIAEPNALICFAGPRVIEQTIREKLPEGFQRAEYLLDHGMLDRVTHRKQLRDELITILRMLLGQSPAIRGDLPPPGAPSAAEAKA
;
A
#
# COMPACT_ATOMS: atom_id res chain seq x y z
N MET A 1 -15.45 45.76 48.89
CA MET A 1 -16.30 44.57 48.72
C MET A 1 -16.49 44.33 47.23
N ASN A 2 -15.83 43.33 46.65
CA ASN A 2 -16.35 42.65 45.47
C ASN A 2 -15.78 41.23 45.46
N TRP A 3 -16.37 40.39 46.31
CA TRP A 3 -15.94 39.02 46.59
C TRP A 3 -16.48 38.00 45.56
N ILE A 4 -17.07 38.49 44.46
CA ILE A 4 -17.76 37.68 43.44
C ILE A 4 -16.94 37.50 42.14
N SER A 5 -15.77 38.15 41.99
CA SER A 5 -15.00 38.08 40.74
C SER A 5 -13.84 37.06 40.73
N ASN A 6 -13.62 36.29 41.79
CA ASN A 6 -12.59 35.24 41.83
C ASN A 6 -13.19 33.84 41.68
N TYR A 7 -13.99 33.62 40.64
CA TYR A 7 -14.34 32.27 40.21
C TYR A 7 -13.24 31.75 39.27
N VAL A 8 -12.19 31.19 39.84
CA VAL A 8 -11.19 30.43 39.09
C VAL A 8 -11.89 29.18 38.55
N ARG A 9 -12.30 29.22 37.27
CA ARG A 9 -12.80 28.04 36.57
C ARG A 9 -11.71 26.96 36.60
N PRO A 10 -11.99 25.74 37.11
CA PRO A 10 -11.02 24.66 37.04
C PRO A 10 -10.71 24.36 35.57
N LYS A 11 -9.42 24.39 35.19
CA LYS A 11 -8.94 23.99 33.86
C LYS A 11 -9.02 22.47 33.72
N ILE A 12 -10.22 21.93 33.59
CA ILE A 12 -10.44 20.58 33.05
C ILE A 12 -10.83 20.78 31.58
N ASN A 13 -9.82 20.98 30.73
CA ASN A 13 -10.01 21.14 29.28
C ASN A 13 -9.22 20.10 28.47
N SER A 14 -8.89 18.95 29.08
CA SER A 14 -8.06 17.91 28.45
C SER A 14 -8.70 16.53 28.32
N LEU A 15 -10.03 16.40 28.49
CA LEU A 15 -10.71 15.10 28.36
C LEU A 15 -11.47 14.90 27.05
N PHE A 16 -11.53 15.91 26.19
CA PHE A 16 -12.04 15.76 24.82
C PHE A 16 -10.96 16.19 23.85
N SER A 17 -10.15 15.21 23.43
CA SER A 17 -9.36 15.32 22.21
C SER A 17 -10.29 15.86 21.13
N ARG A 18 -10.04 17.10 20.67
CA ARG A 18 -10.68 17.63 19.48
C ARG A 18 -10.26 16.68 18.37
N ARG A 19 -11.17 15.78 18.01
CA ARG A 19 -11.10 14.97 16.81
C ARG A 19 -10.92 15.97 15.68
N GLU A 20 -9.71 16.04 15.12
CA GLU A 20 -9.40 16.93 14.00
C GLU A 20 -10.36 16.55 12.88
N VAL A 21 -11.38 17.37 12.67
CA VAL A 21 -12.32 17.19 11.57
C VAL A 21 -11.54 17.65 10.33
N PRO A 22 -11.32 16.78 9.33
CA PRO A 22 -10.67 17.18 8.10
C PRO A 22 -11.40 18.38 7.50
N GLU A 23 -10.68 19.38 6.98
CA GLU A 23 -11.28 20.59 6.40
C GLU A 23 -12.26 20.27 5.26
N ASN A 24 -12.07 19.13 4.58
CA ASN A 24 -12.96 18.64 3.52
C ASN A 24 -13.59 17.30 3.90
N LEU A 25 -14.86 17.34 4.30
CA LEU A 25 -15.67 16.15 4.60
C LEU A 25 -15.99 15.29 3.37
N TRP A 26 -15.80 15.85 2.18
CA TRP A 26 -16.19 15.27 0.90
C TRP A 26 -15.00 15.14 -0.03
N THR A 27 -14.93 14.02 -0.75
CA THR A 27 -13.94 13.74 -1.80
C THR A 27 -14.66 13.54 -3.11
N LYS A 28 -14.22 14.23 -4.17
CA LYS A 28 -14.77 14.05 -5.51
C LYS A 28 -14.14 12.81 -6.16
N CYS A 29 -14.95 11.90 -6.68
CA CYS A 29 -14.46 10.80 -7.50
C CYS A 29 -13.89 11.36 -8.82
N PRO A 30 -12.63 11.03 -9.18
CA PRO A 30 -12.03 11.54 -10.41
C PRO A 30 -12.67 10.95 -11.68
N GLU A 31 -13.28 9.77 -11.58
CA GLU A 31 -13.88 9.04 -12.71
C GLU A 31 -15.31 9.52 -13.01
N CYS A 32 -16.22 9.42 -12.04
CA CYS A 32 -17.64 9.74 -12.24
C CYS A 32 -18.05 11.14 -11.73
N GLY A 33 -17.17 11.84 -11.03
CA GLY A 33 -17.44 13.17 -10.49
C GLY A 33 -18.32 13.22 -9.25
N THR A 34 -18.84 12.10 -8.76
CA THR A 34 -19.67 12.04 -7.54
C THR A 34 -18.90 12.51 -6.32
N MET A 35 -19.57 13.29 -5.46
CA MET A 35 -19.04 13.71 -4.16
C MET A 35 -19.31 12.60 -3.13
N LEU A 36 -18.24 12.06 -2.54
CA LEU A 36 -18.28 10.95 -1.59
C LEU A 36 -17.91 11.47 -0.20
N PHE A 37 -18.67 11.07 0.83
CA PHE A 37 -18.34 11.42 2.20
C PHE A 37 -17.12 10.61 2.66
N HIS A 38 -16.14 11.27 3.30
CA HIS A 38 -14.84 10.66 3.61
C HIS A 38 -14.94 9.37 4.45
N ARG A 39 -15.91 9.27 5.38
CA ARG A 39 -16.09 8.04 6.20
C ARG A 39 -16.61 6.88 5.37
N GLU A 40 -17.63 7.13 4.54
CA GLU A 40 -18.18 6.10 3.65
C GLU A 40 -17.12 5.63 2.64
N LEU A 41 -16.31 6.55 2.14
CA LEU A 41 -15.19 6.23 1.25
C LEU A 41 -14.15 5.35 1.97
N ALA A 42 -13.77 5.71 3.20
CA ALA A 42 -12.81 4.95 4.00
C ALA A 42 -13.35 3.56 4.37
N ASP A 43 -14.61 3.46 4.81
CA ASP A 43 -15.29 2.20 5.14
C ASP A 43 -15.41 1.29 3.91
N ASN A 44 -15.53 1.88 2.71
CA ASN A 44 -15.52 1.18 1.43
C ASN A 44 -14.10 1.03 0.82
N LEU A 45 -13.04 1.15 1.63
CA LEU A 45 -11.63 0.96 1.27
C LEU A 45 -11.15 1.87 0.12
N ASN A 46 -11.58 3.12 0.11
CA ASN A 46 -11.31 4.10 -0.95
C ASN A 46 -11.74 3.62 -2.36
N VAL A 47 -12.82 2.84 -2.43
CA VAL A 47 -13.49 2.51 -3.69
C VAL A 47 -14.72 3.40 -3.82
N CYS A 48 -14.93 4.00 -4.99
CA CYS A 48 -16.12 4.81 -5.24
C CYS A 48 -17.38 3.96 -5.13
N THR A 49 -18.33 4.36 -4.26
CA THR A 49 -19.59 3.65 -4.06
C THR A 49 -20.57 3.78 -5.24
N SER A 50 -20.33 4.72 -6.17
CA SER A 50 -21.19 4.95 -7.34
C SER A 50 -20.71 4.25 -8.61
N CYS A 51 -19.40 4.23 -8.88
CA CYS A 51 -18.85 3.72 -10.13
C CYS A 51 -17.75 2.66 -9.95
N ASP A 52 -17.52 2.20 -8.71
CA ASP A 52 -16.55 1.17 -8.38
C ASP A 52 -15.09 1.51 -8.76
N HIS A 53 -14.78 2.80 -9.01
CA HIS A 53 -13.42 3.24 -9.30
C HIS A 53 -12.54 3.17 -8.06
N HIS A 54 -11.35 2.57 -8.21
CA HIS A 54 -10.38 2.39 -7.14
C HIS A 54 -9.55 3.66 -6.98
N MET A 55 -9.89 4.46 -5.96
CA MET A 55 -9.17 5.68 -5.64
C MET A 55 -7.89 5.36 -4.88
N ALA A 56 -6.97 6.34 -4.83
CA ALA A 56 -5.75 6.21 -4.05
C ALA A 56 -6.06 5.94 -2.57
N ILE A 57 -5.24 5.11 -1.95
CA ILE A 57 -5.33 4.75 -0.53
C ILE A 57 -3.93 4.82 0.05
N SER A 58 -3.79 5.46 1.21
CA SER A 58 -2.49 5.57 1.89
C SER A 58 -2.02 4.18 2.34
N PRO A 59 -0.71 3.95 2.50
CA PRO A 59 -0.20 2.70 3.06
C PRO A 59 -0.82 2.34 4.41
N ARG A 60 -1.02 3.33 5.30
CA ARG A 60 -1.62 3.10 6.62
C ARG A 60 -3.08 2.70 6.53
N ASP A 61 -3.88 3.41 5.73
CA ASP A 61 -5.30 3.06 5.55
C ASP A 61 -5.44 1.67 4.91
N ARG A 62 -4.55 1.36 3.95
CA ARG A 62 -4.49 0.03 3.34
C ARG A 62 -4.16 -1.04 4.38
N PHE A 63 -3.18 -0.80 5.25
CA PHE A 63 -2.81 -1.74 6.31
C PHE A 63 -3.89 -1.87 7.40
N ASN A 64 -4.62 -0.80 7.72
CA ASN A 64 -5.78 -0.85 8.61
C ASN A 64 -6.88 -1.79 8.08
N GLY A 65 -7.13 -1.78 6.76
CA GLY A 65 -8.11 -2.68 6.12
C GLY A 65 -7.58 -4.09 5.82
N LEU A 66 -6.25 -4.28 5.79
CA LEU A 66 -5.60 -5.54 5.46
C LEU A 66 -5.38 -6.42 6.69
N PHE A 67 -4.68 -5.88 7.68
CA PHE A 67 -4.29 -6.63 8.88
C PHE A 67 -5.50 -6.90 9.78
N ASP A 68 -5.42 -8.00 10.53
CA ASP A 68 -6.46 -8.41 11.45
C ASP A 68 -6.69 -7.32 12.50
N THR A 69 -7.93 -6.84 12.58
CA THR A 69 -8.33 -5.70 13.43
C THR A 69 -7.56 -4.39 13.18
N GLY A 70 -6.88 -4.28 12.03
CA GLY A 70 -6.02 -3.14 11.69
C GLY A 70 -4.74 -3.04 12.53
N ILE A 71 -4.34 -4.12 13.20
CA ILE A 71 -3.16 -4.12 14.08
C ILE A 71 -1.92 -4.54 13.29
N PHE A 72 -0.92 -3.67 13.27
CA PHE A 72 0.39 -3.95 12.69
C PHE A 72 1.50 -3.23 13.44
N THR A 73 2.72 -3.74 13.30
CA THR A 73 3.94 -3.13 13.83
C THR A 73 4.83 -2.67 12.69
N GLU A 74 5.27 -1.42 12.73
CA GLU A 74 6.20 -0.90 11.73
C GLU A 74 7.59 -1.52 11.86
N VAL A 75 8.17 -1.90 10.73
CA VAL A 75 9.54 -2.40 10.66
C VAL A 75 10.47 -1.21 10.43
N LYS A 76 11.51 -1.09 11.27
CA LYS A 76 12.49 -0.01 11.16
C LYS A 76 13.27 -0.14 9.86
N VAL A 77 13.23 0.91 9.03
CA VAL A 77 14.03 1.03 7.81
C VAL A 77 15.27 1.89 8.08
N PRO A 78 16.47 1.49 7.62
CA PRO A 78 17.66 2.33 7.67
C PRO A 78 17.52 3.57 6.78
N GLU A 79 17.72 4.75 7.37
CA GLU A 79 17.68 6.03 6.64
C GLU A 79 18.88 6.14 5.69
N PRO A 80 18.68 6.53 4.42
CA PRO A 80 19.79 6.82 3.51
C PRO A 80 20.45 8.17 3.85
N VAL A 81 21.62 8.42 3.27
CA VAL A 81 22.22 9.76 3.26
C VAL A 81 21.29 10.70 2.48
N VAL A 82 20.89 11.80 3.11
CA VAL A 82 20.00 12.79 2.49
C VAL A 82 20.77 13.63 1.48
N ASP A 83 20.27 13.68 0.25
CA ASP A 83 20.78 14.50 -0.86
C ASP A 83 22.30 14.38 -1.12
N PRO A 84 22.80 13.16 -1.42
CA PRO A 84 24.22 12.93 -1.68
C PRO A 84 24.72 13.58 -2.97
N LEU A 85 23.81 14.01 -3.86
CA LEU A 85 24.13 14.65 -5.14
C LEU A 85 24.01 16.18 -5.09
N HIS A 86 23.59 16.75 -3.95
CA HIS A 86 23.29 18.18 -3.81
C HIS A 86 22.32 18.67 -4.90
N PHE A 87 21.30 17.88 -5.20
CA PHE A 87 20.42 18.09 -6.34
C PHE A 87 19.53 19.32 -6.14
N ARG A 88 19.46 20.15 -7.19
CA ARG A 88 18.61 21.33 -7.22
C ARG A 88 17.98 21.51 -8.60
N ASP A 89 16.66 21.65 -8.59
CA ASP A 89 15.89 22.18 -9.72
C ASP A 89 15.27 23.53 -9.32
N GLN A 90 13.98 23.75 -9.61
CA GLN A 90 13.21 24.86 -9.06
C GLN A 90 13.24 24.90 -7.52
N LYS A 91 13.39 23.75 -6.86
CA LYS A 91 13.52 23.59 -5.40
C LYS A 91 14.73 22.70 -5.11
N LYS A 92 15.33 22.84 -3.92
CA LYS A 92 16.35 21.89 -3.45
C LYS A 92 15.67 20.56 -3.13
N TYR A 93 16.35 19.45 -3.37
CA TYR A 93 15.78 18.13 -3.09
C TYR A 93 15.34 17.93 -1.62
N PRO A 94 16.11 18.35 -0.60
CA PRO A 94 15.67 18.27 0.80
C PRO A 94 14.37 19.02 1.10
N ASP A 95 14.11 20.13 0.39
CA ASP A 95 12.88 20.91 0.59
C ASP A 95 11.67 20.19 -0.02
N ARG A 96 11.88 19.44 -1.12
CA ARG A 96 10.85 18.57 -1.70
C ARG A 96 10.51 17.42 -0.77
N LEU A 97 11.51 16.80 -0.16
CA LEU A 97 11.32 15.75 0.84
C LEU A 97 10.53 16.27 2.05
N LYS A 98 10.92 17.40 2.63
CA LYS A 98 10.20 18.01 3.76
C LYS A 98 8.75 18.36 3.40
N ALA A 99 8.52 18.87 2.20
CA ALA A 99 7.18 19.18 1.73
C ALA A 99 6.31 17.92 1.60
N ALA A 100 6.86 16.82 1.04
CA ALA A 100 6.17 15.55 0.93
C ALA A 100 5.89 14.95 2.32
N GLN A 101 6.88 14.92 3.22
CA GLN A 101 6.71 14.46 4.60
C GLN A 101 5.63 15.25 5.35
N LYS A 102 5.56 16.57 5.16
CA LYS A 102 4.51 17.39 5.75
C LYS A 102 3.13 17.10 5.15
N ALA A 103 3.06 16.83 3.84
CA ALA A 103 1.80 16.59 3.15
C ALA A 103 1.21 15.22 3.47
N THR A 104 2.04 14.19 3.64
CA THR A 104 1.58 12.80 3.88
C THR A 104 1.63 12.41 5.35
N GLY A 105 2.47 13.05 6.16
CA GLY A 105 2.78 12.60 7.52
C GLY A 105 3.72 11.39 7.57
N GLU A 106 4.16 10.88 6.42
CA GLU A 106 5.07 9.74 6.32
C GLU A 106 6.53 10.17 6.26
N ARG A 107 7.42 9.25 6.66
CA ARG A 107 8.87 9.47 6.54
C ARG A 107 9.33 9.48 5.09
N GLU A 108 8.75 8.59 4.29
CA GLU A 108 9.05 8.40 2.88
C GLU A 108 7.90 7.64 2.18
N ALA A 109 8.00 7.50 0.87
CA ALA A 109 7.10 6.83 -0.07
C ALA A 109 6.90 5.34 0.16
N MET A 110 7.37 4.74 1.25
CA MET A 110 7.17 3.32 1.49
C MET A 110 7.11 2.99 2.97
N LEU A 111 6.04 2.29 3.35
CA LEU A 111 5.81 1.80 4.70
C LEU A 111 6.03 0.29 4.73
N VAL A 112 6.81 -0.17 5.71
CA VAL A 112 7.04 -1.60 5.97
C VAL A 112 6.41 -1.94 7.31
N ALA A 113 5.58 -2.98 7.33
CA ALA A 113 4.89 -3.43 8.52
C ALA A 113 4.85 -4.96 8.62
N GLU A 114 4.64 -5.46 9.82
CA GLU A 114 4.34 -6.86 10.10
C GLU A 114 3.07 -6.99 10.93
N GLY A 115 2.36 -8.09 10.73
CA GLY A 115 1.10 -8.36 11.41
C GLY A 115 0.50 -9.67 10.91
N GLU A 116 -0.78 -9.88 11.18
CA GLU A 116 -1.51 -11.07 10.75
C GLU A 116 -2.63 -10.69 9.79
N VAL A 117 -2.85 -11.53 8.77
CA VAL A 117 -3.98 -11.42 7.85
C VAL A 117 -4.69 -12.77 7.83
N GLY A 118 -5.90 -12.84 8.36
CA GLY A 118 -6.62 -14.08 8.53
C GLY A 118 -5.84 -15.09 9.39
N ARG A 119 -5.26 -14.64 10.50
CA ARG A 119 -4.37 -15.40 11.40
C ARG A 119 -3.14 -15.98 10.70
N THR A 120 -2.76 -15.40 9.55
CA THR A 120 -1.57 -15.79 8.81
C THR A 120 -0.54 -14.67 8.98
N PRO A 121 0.58 -14.92 9.67
CA PRO A 121 1.56 -13.87 9.95
C PRO A 121 2.33 -13.52 8.68
N ILE A 122 2.38 -12.23 8.33
CA ILE A 122 3.02 -11.72 7.12
C ILE A 122 3.94 -10.53 7.41
N VAL A 123 4.83 -10.24 6.48
CA VAL A 123 5.40 -8.90 6.31
C VAL A 123 4.72 -8.26 5.12
N ALA A 124 4.31 -7.01 5.25
CA ALA A 124 3.70 -6.23 4.19
C ALA A 124 4.47 -4.95 3.92
N VAL A 125 4.54 -4.56 2.66
CA VAL A 125 5.14 -3.30 2.21
C VAL A 125 4.13 -2.60 1.33
N ALA A 126 3.90 -1.31 1.56
CA ALA A 126 3.02 -0.51 0.73
C ALA A 126 3.70 0.80 0.36
N GLN A 127 3.68 1.08 -0.95
CA GLN A 127 4.25 2.29 -1.53
C GLN A 127 3.19 3.40 -1.57
N ASP A 128 3.59 4.62 -1.24
CA ASP A 128 2.71 5.78 -1.20
C ASP A 128 2.91 6.67 -2.42
N PHE A 129 1.95 6.64 -3.35
CA PHE A 129 1.99 7.50 -4.53
C PHE A 129 1.89 8.99 -4.18
N SER A 130 1.26 9.35 -3.06
CA SER A 130 1.15 10.76 -2.65
C SER A 130 2.49 11.37 -2.23
N PHE A 131 3.44 10.52 -1.82
CA PHE A 131 4.81 10.93 -1.52
C PHE A 131 5.65 10.95 -2.80
N MET A 132 5.77 12.13 -3.44
CA MET A 132 6.60 12.32 -4.64
C MET A 132 6.33 11.28 -5.74
N ALA A 133 5.05 11.04 -6.04
CA ALA A 133 4.58 10.04 -7.03
C ALA A 133 5.03 8.61 -6.69
N GLY A 134 5.29 8.30 -5.42
CA GLY A 134 5.83 7.02 -5.00
C GLY A 134 7.17 6.69 -5.62
N SER A 135 7.92 7.68 -6.13
CA SER A 135 9.11 7.41 -6.93
C SER A 135 10.16 6.61 -6.15
N MET A 136 10.80 5.63 -6.77
CA MET A 136 11.80 4.79 -6.12
C MET A 136 13.13 5.54 -5.95
N GLY A 137 13.45 5.90 -4.71
CA GLY A 137 14.78 6.38 -4.29
C GLY A 137 15.47 5.38 -3.35
N MET A 138 16.59 5.78 -2.75
CA MET A 138 17.40 4.98 -1.85
C MET A 138 16.62 4.45 -0.65
N TYR A 139 15.70 5.24 -0.08
CA TYR A 139 14.89 4.78 1.06
C TYR A 139 13.94 3.66 0.63
N VAL A 140 13.26 3.78 -0.51
CA VAL A 140 12.40 2.72 -1.07
C VAL A 140 13.19 1.42 -1.25
N GLY A 141 14.42 1.51 -1.76
CA GLY A 141 15.32 0.35 -1.84
C GLY A 141 15.69 -0.25 -0.48
N ASN A 142 16.04 0.59 0.51
CA ASN A 142 16.31 0.16 1.88
C ASN A 142 15.07 -0.48 2.54
N ALA A 143 13.87 0.02 2.25
CA ALA A 143 12.61 -0.49 2.78
C ALA A 143 12.32 -1.90 2.29
N LEU A 144 12.47 -2.15 0.97
CA LEU A 144 12.32 -3.50 0.41
C LEU A 144 13.34 -4.49 0.99
N ILE A 145 14.60 -4.08 1.14
CA ILE A 145 15.64 -4.93 1.75
C ILE A 145 15.28 -5.24 3.20
N ALA A 146 14.90 -4.23 4.00
CA ALA A 146 14.51 -4.42 5.39
C ALA A 146 13.29 -5.33 5.52
N ALA A 147 12.32 -5.22 4.60
CA ALA A 147 11.16 -6.09 4.56
C ALA A 147 11.53 -7.55 4.24
N ALA A 148 12.38 -7.77 3.23
CA ALA A 148 12.85 -9.10 2.86
C ALA A 148 13.68 -9.74 3.98
N GLU A 149 14.63 -9.01 4.57
CA GLU A 149 15.41 -9.47 5.73
C GLU A 149 14.50 -9.82 6.91
N ARG A 150 13.47 -9.01 7.17
CA ARG A 150 12.50 -9.27 8.25
C ARG A 150 11.67 -10.52 7.95
N ALA A 151 11.17 -10.66 6.73
CA ALA A 151 10.41 -11.80 6.27
C ALA A 151 11.22 -13.10 6.39
N VAL A 152 12.47 -13.10 5.91
CA VAL A 152 13.41 -14.24 6.03
C VAL A 152 13.68 -14.57 7.49
N LYS A 153 13.99 -13.57 8.33
CA LYS A 153 14.27 -13.77 9.76
C LYS A 153 13.08 -14.42 10.50
N LEU A 154 11.86 -14.00 10.17
CA LEU A 154 10.65 -14.50 10.81
C LEU A 154 10.03 -15.71 10.11
N LYS A 155 10.58 -16.12 8.96
CA LYS A 155 10.01 -17.14 8.06
C LYS A 155 8.56 -16.85 7.68
N ARG A 156 8.29 -15.61 7.27
CA ARG A 156 6.96 -15.12 6.88
C ARG A 156 6.94 -14.78 5.40
N PRO A 157 5.81 -14.94 4.70
CA PRO A 157 5.66 -14.43 3.34
C PRO A 157 5.76 -12.89 3.32
N LEU A 158 6.11 -12.36 2.15
CA LEU A 158 6.14 -10.93 1.89
C LEU A 158 5.02 -10.55 0.92
N VAL A 159 4.22 -9.53 1.27
CA VAL A 159 3.22 -8.94 0.38
C VAL A 159 3.60 -7.51 0.05
N LEU A 160 3.73 -7.18 -1.23
CA LEU A 160 4.02 -5.83 -1.70
C LEU A 160 2.79 -5.20 -2.35
N PHE A 161 2.47 -3.97 -1.97
CA PHE A 161 1.54 -3.09 -2.71
C PHE A 161 2.35 -2.01 -3.41
N SER A 162 2.44 -2.11 -4.73
CA SER A 162 3.21 -1.19 -5.55
C SER A 162 2.34 -0.03 -6.05
N ALA A 163 2.84 1.19 -5.92
CA ALA A 163 2.25 2.43 -6.41
C ALA A 163 3.37 3.44 -6.69
N ALA A 164 3.81 3.57 -7.93
CA ALA A 164 4.98 4.36 -8.29
C ALA A 164 4.89 4.94 -9.69
N GLY A 165 5.37 6.17 -9.85
CA GLY A 165 5.55 6.86 -11.13
C GLY A 165 6.92 6.65 -11.78
N GLY A 166 7.79 5.80 -11.23
CA GLY A 166 9.12 5.49 -11.75
C GLY A 166 10.25 5.69 -10.73
N ALA A 167 11.47 5.91 -11.23
CA ALA A 167 12.65 6.14 -10.40
C ALA A 167 12.75 7.61 -9.96
N ARG A 168 13.32 7.87 -8.77
CA ARG A 168 13.45 9.22 -8.24
C ARG A 168 14.63 9.96 -8.87
N MET A 169 14.31 10.83 -9.83
CA MET A 169 15.33 11.53 -10.63
C MET A 169 16.30 12.36 -9.79
N GLN A 170 15.85 12.89 -8.64
CA GLN A 170 16.67 13.72 -7.75
C GLN A 170 17.87 12.97 -7.16
N GLU A 171 17.81 11.64 -7.10
CA GLU A 171 18.92 10.80 -6.64
C GLU A 171 19.67 10.12 -7.81
N GLY A 172 19.29 10.41 -9.06
CA GLY A 172 19.99 9.99 -10.27
C GLY A 172 20.30 8.49 -10.32
N ILE A 173 21.58 8.15 -10.53
CA ILE A 173 22.04 6.76 -10.60
C ILE A 173 21.77 5.96 -9.33
N LEU A 174 21.68 6.61 -8.16
CA LEU A 174 21.41 5.93 -6.90
C LEU A 174 19.99 5.34 -6.90
N SER A 175 19.02 6.02 -7.50
CA SER A 175 17.67 5.47 -7.72
C SER A 175 17.68 4.27 -8.66
N LEU A 176 18.45 4.35 -9.76
CA LEU A 176 18.55 3.23 -10.70
C LEU A 176 19.14 1.99 -10.02
N MET A 177 20.16 2.17 -9.19
CA MET A 177 20.81 1.09 -8.45
C MET A 177 19.90 0.42 -7.42
N GLN A 178 18.72 0.98 -7.11
CA GLN A 178 17.74 0.29 -6.27
C GLN A 178 17.09 -0.89 -7.00
N MET A 179 17.04 -0.88 -8.34
CA MET A 179 16.52 -2.02 -9.12
C MET A 179 17.29 -3.32 -8.82
N PRO A 180 18.62 -3.42 -9.06
CA PRO A 180 19.34 -4.65 -8.75
C PRO A 180 19.37 -4.95 -7.25
N ARG A 181 19.42 -3.94 -6.37
CA ARG A 181 19.41 -4.14 -4.92
C ARG A 181 18.13 -4.82 -4.43
N THR A 182 16.98 -4.38 -4.93
CA THR A 182 15.68 -4.96 -4.57
C THR A 182 15.47 -6.31 -5.24
N THR A 183 16.00 -6.53 -6.45
CA THR A 183 16.05 -7.87 -7.05
C THR A 183 16.80 -8.87 -6.17
N VAL A 184 17.94 -8.48 -5.59
CA VAL A 184 18.67 -9.32 -4.63
C VAL A 184 17.83 -9.59 -3.38
N ALA A 185 17.09 -8.60 -2.87
CA ALA A 185 16.18 -8.80 -1.75
C ALA A 185 15.06 -9.83 -2.06
N VAL A 186 14.49 -9.79 -3.27
CA VAL A 186 13.52 -10.79 -3.72
C VAL A 186 14.17 -12.18 -3.84
N GLN A 187 15.39 -12.25 -4.34
CA GLN A 187 16.15 -13.50 -4.41
C GLN A 187 16.38 -14.12 -3.02
N MET A 188 16.58 -13.32 -1.96
CA MET A 188 16.69 -13.82 -0.59
C MET A 188 15.40 -14.55 -0.13
N LEU A 189 14.22 -14.04 -0.50
CA LEU A 189 12.94 -14.70 -0.20
C LEU A 189 12.83 -16.04 -0.94
N ARG A 190 13.21 -16.05 -2.21
CA ARG A 190 13.22 -17.25 -3.05
C ARG A 190 14.15 -18.33 -2.48
N GLU A 191 15.35 -17.96 -2.05
CA GLU A 191 16.32 -18.86 -1.40
C GLU A 191 15.79 -19.40 -0.07
N ALA A 192 15.06 -18.57 0.69
CA ALA A 192 14.37 -18.97 1.90
C ALA A 192 13.06 -19.76 1.65
N ARG A 193 12.64 -19.93 0.38
CA ARG A 193 11.37 -20.53 -0.04
C ARG A 193 10.14 -19.88 0.60
N LEU A 194 10.16 -18.56 0.71
CA LEU A 194 9.06 -17.77 1.27
C LEU A 194 8.24 -17.15 0.13
N PRO A 195 6.90 -17.25 0.17
CA PRO A 195 6.05 -16.64 -0.84
C PRO A 195 6.24 -15.12 -0.92
N TYR A 196 6.37 -14.60 -2.13
CA TYR A 196 6.38 -13.17 -2.44
C TYR A 196 5.21 -12.84 -3.36
N VAL A 197 4.19 -12.17 -2.82
CA VAL A 197 2.99 -11.77 -3.57
C VAL A 197 3.05 -10.28 -3.86
N VAL A 198 2.84 -9.89 -5.12
CA VAL A 198 2.80 -8.49 -5.52
C VAL A 198 1.39 -8.09 -5.92
N VAL A 199 0.91 -7.02 -5.31
CA VAL A 199 -0.31 -6.30 -5.67
C VAL A 199 0.07 -5.00 -6.38
N LEU A 200 -0.23 -4.93 -7.67
CA LEU A 200 0.02 -3.79 -8.52
C LEU A 200 -1.17 -2.84 -8.46
N THR A 201 -0.95 -1.64 -7.97
CA THR A 201 -1.99 -0.62 -7.79
C THR A 201 -1.77 0.56 -8.72
N HIS A 202 -2.78 1.41 -8.85
CA HIS A 202 -2.73 2.52 -9.78
C HIS A 202 -1.92 3.72 -9.25
N PRO A 203 -0.94 4.25 -10.02
CA PRO A 203 -0.22 3.60 -11.12
C PRO A 203 1.02 2.84 -10.60
N THR A 204 1.50 1.85 -11.36
CA THR A 204 2.81 1.23 -11.15
C THR A 204 3.62 1.31 -12.42
N THR A 205 4.67 2.13 -12.47
CA THR A 205 5.39 2.41 -13.71
C THR A 205 6.92 2.42 -13.63
N GLY A 206 7.57 2.39 -14.78
CA GLY A 206 9.00 2.68 -14.94
C GLY A 206 9.91 1.66 -14.28
N GLY A 207 10.97 2.14 -13.62
CA GLY A 207 11.96 1.29 -12.96
C GLY A 207 11.37 0.35 -11.90
N VAL A 208 10.23 0.71 -11.30
CA VAL A 208 9.52 -0.15 -10.35
C VAL A 208 8.90 -1.36 -11.04
N THR A 209 8.18 -1.16 -12.16
CA THR A 209 7.69 -2.29 -12.98
C THR A 209 8.82 -3.17 -13.50
N ALA A 210 9.96 -2.58 -13.88
CA ALA A 210 11.09 -3.33 -14.41
C ALA A 210 12.00 -3.95 -13.32
N SER A 211 11.53 -4.02 -12.08
CA SER A 211 12.29 -4.59 -10.96
C SER A 211 11.36 -5.36 -10.02
N TYR A 212 11.37 -5.04 -8.72
CA TYR A 212 10.72 -5.84 -7.68
C TYR A 212 9.21 -6.01 -7.86
N ALA A 213 8.53 -5.12 -8.59
CA ALA A 213 7.07 -5.20 -8.77
C ALA A 213 6.63 -6.29 -9.77
N MET A 214 7.52 -6.79 -10.65
CA MET A 214 7.21 -7.86 -11.62
C MET A 214 7.96 -9.16 -11.30
N LEU A 215 8.42 -9.34 -10.06
CA LEU A 215 9.16 -10.52 -9.59
C LEU A 215 8.40 -11.33 -8.54
N GLY A 216 7.09 -11.10 -8.40
CA GLY A 216 6.23 -11.87 -7.50
C GLY A 216 6.05 -13.32 -7.96
N ASP A 217 5.92 -14.24 -7.00
CA ASP A 217 5.44 -15.60 -7.25
C ASP A 217 3.98 -15.58 -7.74
N VAL A 218 3.21 -14.59 -7.25
CA VAL A 218 1.85 -14.28 -7.72
C VAL A 218 1.73 -12.78 -7.91
N GLN A 219 1.22 -12.38 -9.08
CA GLN A 219 0.97 -11.01 -9.49
C GLN A 219 -0.52 -10.74 -9.58
N ILE A 220 -0.99 -9.87 -8.69
CA ILE A 220 -2.37 -9.43 -8.60
C ILE A 220 -2.41 -7.94 -8.98
N ALA A 221 -3.41 -7.50 -9.73
CA ALA A 221 -3.67 -6.08 -9.93
C ALA A 221 -5.04 -5.67 -9.40
N GLU A 222 -5.16 -4.40 -8.98
CA GLU A 222 -6.46 -3.77 -8.77
C GLU A 222 -7.09 -3.40 -10.14
N PRO A 223 -8.43 -3.49 -10.30
CA PRO A 223 -9.15 -3.12 -11.52
C PRO A 223 -8.75 -1.77 -12.10
N ASN A 224 -8.64 -1.71 -13.43
CA ASN A 224 -8.26 -0.52 -14.20
C ASN A 224 -6.90 0.12 -13.82
N ALA A 225 -6.06 -0.55 -13.02
CA ALA A 225 -4.76 -0.01 -12.66
C ALA A 225 -3.86 0.12 -13.90
N LEU A 226 -3.30 1.32 -14.10
CA LEU A 226 -2.26 1.56 -15.10
C LEU A 226 -0.93 0.93 -14.63
N ILE A 227 -0.42 -0.03 -15.39
CA ILE A 227 0.83 -0.74 -15.11
C ILE A 227 1.69 -0.74 -16.37
N CYS A 228 2.85 -0.07 -16.33
CA CYS A 228 3.67 0.06 -17.52
C CYS A 228 5.14 0.43 -17.31
N PHE A 229 6.04 -0.12 -18.13
CA PHE A 229 7.42 0.35 -18.14
C PHE A 229 7.53 1.77 -18.70
N ALA A 230 7.06 1.99 -19.93
CA ALA A 230 6.96 3.30 -20.54
C ALA A 230 5.51 3.78 -20.52
N GLY A 231 5.30 5.04 -20.13
CA GLY A 231 3.96 5.64 -20.11
C GLY A 231 3.33 5.71 -21.50
N PRO A 232 1.99 5.60 -21.60
CA PRO A 232 1.28 5.49 -22.89
C PRO A 232 1.56 6.70 -23.80
N ARG A 233 1.61 7.90 -23.21
CA ARG A 233 1.96 9.13 -23.92
C ARG A 233 3.32 9.06 -24.63
N VAL A 234 4.33 8.45 -23.99
CA VAL A 234 5.68 8.34 -24.58
C VAL A 234 5.68 7.32 -25.72
N ILE A 235 4.89 6.26 -25.59
CA ILE A 235 4.77 5.22 -26.62
C ILE A 235 4.08 5.81 -27.86
N GLU A 236 2.93 6.46 -27.70
CA GLU A 236 2.18 7.09 -28.81
C GLU A 236 3.04 8.07 -29.60
N GLN A 237 3.85 8.89 -28.90
CA GLN A 237 4.76 9.83 -29.55
C GLN A 237 5.87 9.13 -30.34
N THR A 238 6.29 7.95 -29.89
CA THR A 238 7.37 7.17 -30.50
C THR A 238 6.89 6.45 -31.75
N ILE A 239 5.75 5.75 -31.67
CA ILE A 239 5.20 4.96 -32.78
C ILE A 239 4.32 5.80 -33.72
N ARG A 240 3.89 6.99 -33.29
CA ARG A 240 3.00 7.92 -34.00
C ARG A 240 1.64 7.33 -34.36
N GLU A 241 1.15 6.44 -33.51
CA GLU A 241 -0.15 5.78 -33.61
C GLU A 241 -0.90 5.91 -32.29
N LYS A 242 -2.22 5.76 -32.34
CA LYS A 242 -3.07 5.72 -31.14
C LYS A 242 -2.99 4.33 -30.52
N LEU A 243 -2.87 4.28 -29.19
CA LEU A 243 -2.92 3.02 -28.47
C LEU A 243 -4.35 2.49 -28.39
N PRO A 244 -4.54 1.16 -28.35
CA PRO A 244 -5.85 0.56 -28.11
C PRO A 244 -6.49 1.05 -26.81
N GLU A 245 -7.81 1.03 -26.76
CA GLU A 245 -8.53 1.25 -25.50
C GLU A 245 -8.12 0.20 -24.45
N GLY A 246 -7.94 0.63 -23.21
CA GLY A 246 -7.49 -0.26 -22.13
C GLY A 246 -6.02 -0.65 -22.19
N PHE A 247 -5.22 -0.14 -23.15
CA PHE A 247 -3.78 -0.43 -23.20
C PHE A 247 -3.09 -0.14 -21.87
N GLN A 248 -2.26 -1.08 -21.40
CA GLN A 248 -1.58 -1.03 -20.10
C GLN A 248 -2.47 -1.00 -18.85
N ARG A 249 -3.78 -1.27 -18.98
CA ARG A 249 -4.67 -1.49 -17.83
C ARG A 249 -4.55 -2.92 -17.31
N ALA A 250 -4.89 -3.12 -16.05
CA ALA A 250 -4.86 -4.41 -15.38
C ALA A 250 -5.50 -5.54 -16.20
N GLU A 251 -6.68 -5.28 -16.77
CA GLU A 251 -7.41 -6.24 -17.60
C GLU A 251 -6.64 -6.57 -18.89
N TYR A 252 -6.07 -5.56 -19.54
CA TYR A 252 -5.20 -5.76 -20.71
C TYR A 252 -3.96 -6.59 -20.35
N LEU A 253 -3.29 -6.31 -19.23
CA LEU A 253 -2.13 -7.08 -18.80
C LEU A 253 -2.47 -8.54 -18.44
N LEU A 254 -3.66 -8.78 -17.86
CA LEU A 254 -4.16 -10.12 -17.58
C LEU A 254 -4.33 -10.92 -18.88
N ASP A 255 -4.97 -10.33 -19.89
CA ASP A 255 -5.18 -10.98 -21.19
C ASP A 255 -3.86 -11.29 -21.94
N HIS A 256 -2.79 -10.58 -21.61
CA HIS A 256 -1.45 -10.78 -22.19
C HIS A 256 -0.52 -11.62 -21.31
N GLY A 257 -1.04 -12.24 -20.24
CA GLY A 257 -0.29 -13.18 -19.39
C GLY A 257 0.77 -12.52 -18.51
N MET A 258 0.67 -11.22 -18.25
CA MET A 258 1.56 -10.50 -17.32
C MET A 258 1.08 -10.54 -15.87
N LEU A 259 -0.20 -10.83 -15.65
CA LEU A 259 -0.81 -10.92 -14.33
C LEU A 259 -1.44 -12.29 -14.15
N ASP A 260 -1.46 -12.77 -12.91
CA ASP A 260 -2.21 -13.97 -12.56
C ASP A 260 -3.68 -13.63 -12.32
N ARG A 261 -3.97 -12.45 -11.74
CA ARG A 261 -5.31 -12.04 -11.31
C ARG A 261 -5.53 -10.54 -11.38
N VAL A 262 -6.77 -10.15 -11.66
CA VAL A 262 -7.30 -8.82 -11.35
C VAL A 262 -8.34 -8.98 -10.25
N THR A 263 -8.13 -8.33 -9.11
CA THR A 263 -8.93 -8.56 -7.90
C THR A 263 -9.46 -7.26 -7.33
N HIS A 264 -10.77 -7.20 -7.17
CA HIS A 264 -11.43 -6.07 -6.55
C HIS A 264 -10.95 -5.88 -5.09
N ARG A 265 -10.69 -4.65 -4.64
CA ARG A 265 -10.03 -4.32 -3.36
C ARG A 265 -10.78 -4.89 -2.15
N LYS A 266 -12.11 -4.85 -2.18
CA LYS A 266 -13.00 -5.50 -1.18
C LYS A 266 -12.81 -7.02 -1.05
N GLN A 267 -12.33 -7.70 -2.08
CA GLN A 267 -12.08 -9.15 -2.10
C GLN A 267 -10.60 -9.48 -1.88
N LEU A 268 -9.71 -8.49 -2.03
CA LEU A 268 -8.27 -8.67 -2.04
C LEU A 268 -7.73 -9.28 -0.74
N ARG A 269 -8.28 -8.90 0.42
CA ARG A 269 -7.86 -9.47 1.70
C ARG A 269 -8.11 -10.98 1.74
N ASP A 270 -9.30 -11.42 1.37
CA ASP A 270 -9.69 -12.84 1.35
C ASP A 270 -8.90 -13.65 0.32
N GLU A 271 -8.63 -13.03 -0.83
CA GLU A 271 -7.80 -13.60 -1.89
C GLU A 271 -6.36 -13.82 -1.40
N LEU A 272 -5.75 -12.81 -0.77
CA LEU A 272 -4.42 -12.91 -0.18
C LEU A 272 -4.35 -14.01 0.87
N ILE A 273 -5.34 -14.10 1.77
CA ILE A 273 -5.40 -15.16 2.78
C ILE A 273 -5.38 -16.54 2.10
N THR A 274 -6.17 -16.72 1.06
CA THR A 274 -6.31 -17.99 0.36
C THR A 274 -5.00 -18.38 -0.32
N ILE A 275 -4.41 -17.48 -1.09
CA ILE A 275 -3.15 -17.69 -1.82
C ILE A 275 -2.02 -17.97 -0.84
N LEU A 276 -1.84 -17.13 0.19
CA LEU A 276 -0.74 -17.27 1.12
C LEU A 276 -0.82 -18.59 1.90
N ARG A 277 -2.01 -18.98 2.37
CA ARG A 277 -2.17 -20.25 3.09
C ARG A 277 -1.91 -21.45 2.19
N MET A 278 -2.33 -21.38 0.93
CA MET A 278 -2.04 -22.42 -0.07
C MET A 278 -0.54 -22.56 -0.32
N LEU A 279 0.16 -21.45 -0.58
CA LEU A 279 1.61 -21.45 -0.84
C LEU A 279 2.44 -21.85 0.40
N LEU A 280 1.92 -21.57 1.60
CA LEU A 280 2.53 -21.99 2.87
C LEU A 280 2.15 -23.43 3.29
N GLY A 281 1.33 -24.15 2.51
CA GLY A 281 0.85 -25.49 2.87
C GLY A 281 -0.01 -25.53 4.13
N GLN A 282 -0.67 -24.42 4.47
CA GLN A 282 -1.57 -24.31 5.62
C GLN A 282 -2.98 -24.76 5.25
N SER A 283 -3.77 -25.15 6.26
CA SER A 283 -5.20 -25.43 6.07
C SER A 283 -5.94 -24.20 5.56
N PRO A 284 -7.09 -24.33 4.87
CA PRO A 284 -7.92 -23.18 4.50
C PRO A 284 -8.27 -22.29 5.70
N ALA A 285 -8.48 -21.00 5.46
CA ALA A 285 -8.89 -20.09 6.52
C ALA A 285 -10.25 -20.50 7.08
N ILE A 286 -10.35 -20.57 8.40
CA ILE A 286 -11.60 -20.91 9.08
C ILE A 286 -12.53 -19.70 8.99
N ARG A 287 -13.64 -19.86 8.27
CA ARG A 287 -14.72 -18.86 8.18
C ARG A 287 -15.83 -19.26 9.16
N GLY A 288 -15.65 -18.93 10.44
CA GLY A 288 -16.66 -19.16 11.47
C GLY A 288 -16.08 -19.19 12.88
N ASP A 289 -16.84 -18.67 13.84
CA ASP A 289 -16.62 -18.95 15.26
C ASP A 289 -17.26 -20.29 15.57
N LEU A 290 -16.43 -21.30 15.87
CA LEU A 290 -16.95 -22.51 16.50
C LEU A 290 -17.42 -22.12 17.91
N PRO A 291 -18.64 -22.51 18.33
CA PRO A 291 -19.02 -22.35 19.71
C PRO A 291 -18.00 -23.07 20.60
N PRO A 292 -17.68 -22.52 21.79
CA PRO A 292 -16.76 -23.17 22.72
C PRO A 292 -17.24 -24.61 23.00
N PRO A 293 -16.33 -25.58 23.18
CA PRO A 293 -16.70 -26.95 23.53
C PRO A 293 -17.59 -26.94 24.78
N GLY A 294 -18.83 -27.43 24.65
CA GLY A 294 -19.80 -27.50 25.76
C GLY A 294 -20.97 -26.51 25.71
N ALA A 295 -21.09 -25.65 24.69
CA ALA A 295 -22.35 -24.96 24.44
C ALA A 295 -23.40 -25.98 23.95
N PRO A 296 -24.57 -26.12 24.61
CA PRO A 296 -25.60 -27.04 24.17
C PRO A 296 -26.00 -26.68 22.74
N SER A 297 -26.13 -27.70 21.89
CA SER A 297 -26.55 -27.46 20.51
C SER A 297 -27.95 -26.85 20.52
N ALA A 298 -28.28 -25.99 19.56
CA ALA A 298 -29.63 -25.42 19.44
C ALA A 298 -30.73 -26.50 19.26
N ALA A 299 -30.34 -27.75 18.99
CA ALA A 299 -31.22 -28.92 18.98
C ALA A 299 -31.57 -29.44 20.38
N GLU A 300 -30.70 -29.26 21.37
CA GLU A 300 -30.91 -29.70 22.77
C GLU A 300 -31.72 -28.68 23.60
N ALA A 301 -31.80 -27.42 23.16
CA ALA A 301 -32.59 -26.38 23.83
C ALA A 301 -34.11 -26.44 23.53
N LYS A 302 -34.56 -27.40 22.71
CA LYS A 302 -35.97 -27.61 22.35
C LYS A 302 -36.56 -28.93 22.87
N ALA A 303 -35.83 -29.67 23.71
CA ALA A 303 -36.30 -30.89 24.36
C ALA A 303 -36.73 -30.62 25.80
#